data_AF-A0A2A7SAJ4-F1
#
_entry.id   AF-A0A2A7SAJ4-F1
#
_cell.length_a   1.000
_cell.length_b   1.000
_cell.length_c   1.000
_cell.angle_alpha   90.00
_cell.angle_beta   90.00
_cell.angle_gamma   90.00
#
_symmetry.space_group_name_H-M   'P 1'
#
loop_
_entity.id
_entity.type
_entity.pdbx_description
1 polymer ?
#
loop_
_entity_poly.entity_id
_entity_poly.type
_entity_poly.pdbx_seq_one_letter_code
_entity_poly.pdbx_strand_id
1 'polypeptide(L)'
;MKKTFSALVLAVLVSVSPCLFAKAQTQVNTGNHQYTSVKIAYATSELTNCSFQYSPVDFCDAKHVKAYQDSLKNDSPNFNGHYILLTYPEFKDYHQQTAVAIDTQTGVVYPLPIDAFSGYMHGRRTAKDEGKITYSLESNKVCISGAILVYRAFEEGNFCFEFVGDKFVGHHTEYMYP
;
A
#
# COMPACT_ATOMS: atom_id res chain seq x y z
N MET A 1 68.24 36.85 -46.92
CA MET A 1 67.19 36.94 -45.88
C MET A 1 65.84 36.74 -46.58
N LYS A 2 65.30 35.52 -46.64
CA LYS A 2 64.24 34.96 -45.79
C LYS A 2 62.97 35.84 -45.69
N LYS A 3 61.86 35.35 -46.28
CA LYS A 3 60.48 35.20 -45.72
C LYS A 3 59.42 35.35 -46.84
N THR A 4 58.90 34.25 -47.39
CA THR A 4 57.70 33.48 -46.98
C THR A 4 56.37 34.25 -47.12
N PHE A 5 55.59 33.88 -48.15
CA PHE A 5 54.16 34.10 -48.22
C PHE A 5 53.43 32.86 -47.69
N SER A 6 52.54 33.07 -46.72
CA SER A 6 51.65 32.05 -46.16
C SER A 6 50.51 31.74 -47.11
N ALA A 7 50.21 30.45 -47.31
CA ALA A 7 48.95 29.98 -47.88
C ALA A 7 48.21 29.14 -46.83
N LEU A 8 46.94 29.50 -46.60
CA LEU A 8 45.98 28.79 -45.76
C LEU A 8 45.75 27.36 -46.28
N VAL A 9 45.67 26.40 -45.37
CA VAL A 9 45.08 25.08 -45.63
C VAL A 9 43.83 24.94 -44.79
N LEU A 10 42.70 24.81 -45.48
CA LEU A 10 41.37 24.56 -44.93
C LEU A 10 41.24 23.04 -44.68
N ALA A 11 41.05 22.62 -43.43
CA ALA A 11 40.80 21.22 -43.09
C ALA A 11 39.35 21.05 -42.61
N VAL A 12 38.54 20.38 -43.42
CA VAL A 12 37.18 19.95 -43.10
C VAL A 12 37.27 18.62 -42.35
N LEU A 13 36.96 18.61 -41.06
CA LEU A 13 36.85 17.40 -40.25
C LEU A 13 35.42 16.87 -40.31
N VAL A 14 35.25 15.74 -41.01
CA VAL A 14 34.01 14.96 -41.04
C VAL A 14 33.94 14.12 -39.76
N SER A 15 33.10 14.51 -38.80
CA SER A 15 32.83 13.72 -37.60
C SER A 15 31.84 12.60 -37.93
N VAL A 16 32.36 11.38 -38.03
CA VAL A 16 31.54 10.16 -38.11
C VAL A 16 30.98 9.90 -36.71
N SER A 17 29.74 10.34 -36.45
CA SER A 17 29.03 9.99 -35.22
C SER A 17 28.65 8.51 -35.25
N PRO A 18 29.14 7.66 -34.34
CA PRO A 18 28.53 6.37 -34.13
C PRO A 18 27.15 6.60 -33.51
N CYS A 19 26.08 6.35 -34.28
CA CYS A 19 24.76 6.12 -33.73
C CYS A 19 24.85 4.92 -32.78
N LEU A 20 25.10 5.22 -31.50
CA LEU A 20 24.82 4.30 -30.41
C LEU A 20 23.33 4.03 -30.46
N PHE A 21 22.97 2.87 -31.00
CA PHE A 21 21.63 2.31 -30.83
C PHE A 21 21.42 2.09 -29.33
N ALA A 22 20.83 3.07 -28.67
CA ALA A 22 20.23 2.86 -27.37
C ALA A 22 19.14 1.79 -27.56
N LYS A 23 19.44 0.57 -27.13
CA LYS A 23 18.43 -0.48 -26.95
C LYS A 23 17.43 0.10 -25.97
N ALA A 24 16.30 0.60 -26.48
CA ALA A 24 15.16 0.93 -25.64
C ALA A 24 14.83 -0.36 -24.87
N GLN A 25 15.13 -0.36 -23.57
CA GLN A 25 14.65 -1.42 -22.69
C GLN A 25 13.13 -1.28 -22.71
N THR A 26 12.47 -2.20 -23.41
CA THR A 26 11.05 -2.46 -23.21
C THR A 26 10.88 -2.71 -21.72
N GLN A 27 10.26 -1.76 -21.02
CA GLN A 27 9.72 -2.02 -19.69
C GLN A 27 8.79 -3.22 -19.85
N VAL A 28 9.23 -4.37 -19.36
CA VAL A 28 8.33 -5.50 -19.17
C VAL A 28 7.36 -5.00 -18.11
N ASN A 29 6.17 -4.63 -18.54
CA ASN A 29 5.07 -4.35 -17.64
C ASN A 29 4.63 -5.68 -17.04
N THR A 30 5.41 -6.21 -16.10
CA THR A 30 5.01 -7.33 -15.26
C THR A 30 3.91 -6.79 -14.37
N GLY A 31 2.65 -7.06 -14.73
CA GLY A 31 1.51 -6.72 -13.89
C GLY A 31 1.64 -7.34 -12.50
N ASN A 32 0.82 -6.85 -11.56
CA ASN A 32 0.86 -7.34 -10.19
C ASN A 32 0.63 -8.86 -10.13
N HIS A 33 1.25 -9.51 -9.14
CA HIS A 33 1.02 -10.90 -8.81
C HIS A 33 -0.46 -11.12 -8.48
N GLN A 34 -0.99 -12.31 -8.81
CA GLN A 34 -2.35 -12.68 -8.44
C GLN A 34 -2.48 -12.84 -6.93
N TYR A 35 -3.69 -12.68 -6.37
CA TYR A 35 -3.93 -12.92 -4.94
C TYR A 35 -3.45 -14.32 -4.53
N THR A 36 -2.71 -14.39 -3.43
CA THR A 36 -2.14 -15.64 -2.90
C THR A 36 -2.79 -16.03 -1.57
N SER A 37 -2.71 -15.17 -0.57
CA SER A 37 -3.20 -15.46 0.78
C SER A 37 -3.33 -14.19 1.62
N VAL A 38 -4.02 -14.31 2.77
CA VAL A 38 -3.93 -13.35 3.87
C VAL A 38 -2.91 -13.86 4.89
N LYS A 39 -2.06 -12.98 5.41
CA LYS A 39 -1.14 -13.26 6.51
C LYS A 39 -1.42 -12.29 7.66
N ILE A 40 -1.80 -12.84 8.80
CA ILE A 40 -1.98 -12.10 10.05
C ILE A 40 -0.82 -12.48 10.98
N ALA A 41 -0.03 -11.49 11.39
CA ALA A 41 1.16 -11.71 12.21
C ALA A 41 0.88 -11.81 13.72
N TYR A 42 -0.37 -11.59 14.13
CA TYR A 42 -0.84 -11.62 15.51
C TYR A 42 -1.78 -12.81 15.74
N ALA A 43 -2.24 -13.01 16.98
CA ALA A 43 -3.15 -14.10 17.32
C ALA A 43 -4.39 -14.10 16.42
N THR A 44 -4.71 -15.27 15.85
CA THR A 44 -5.84 -15.45 14.93
C THR A 44 -6.98 -16.24 15.56
N SER A 45 -8.17 -16.09 15.00
CA SER A 45 -9.28 -17.00 15.28
C SER A 45 -8.94 -18.41 14.78
N GLU A 46 -9.01 -19.41 15.65
CA GLU A 46 -8.83 -20.84 15.31
C GLU A 46 -9.85 -21.35 14.28
N LEU A 47 -10.98 -20.64 14.11
CA LEU A 47 -12.03 -21.02 13.16
C LEU A 47 -11.67 -20.71 11.71
N THR A 48 -11.03 -19.56 11.46
CA THR A 48 -10.79 -19.06 10.09
C THR A 48 -9.30 -18.95 9.77
N ASN A 49 -8.44 -18.74 10.78
CA ASN A 49 -7.06 -18.29 10.63
C ASN A 49 -6.89 -17.02 9.76
N CYS A 50 -8.00 -16.34 9.46
CA CYS A 50 -8.10 -15.17 8.59
C CYS A 50 -8.81 -14.00 9.28
N SER A 51 -8.94 -14.08 10.59
CA SER A 51 -9.45 -13.03 11.47
C SER A 51 -8.49 -12.88 12.63
N PHE A 52 -8.29 -11.66 13.14
CA PHE A 52 -7.66 -11.48 14.45
C PHE A 52 -8.47 -12.23 15.52
N GLN A 53 -7.83 -12.65 16.60
CA GLN A 53 -8.52 -13.32 17.69
C GLN A 53 -9.66 -12.43 18.20
N TYR A 54 -10.88 -12.96 18.20
CA TYR A 54 -12.13 -12.27 18.57
C TYR A 54 -12.65 -11.19 17.61
N SER A 55 -11.93 -10.88 16.53
CA SER A 55 -12.43 -9.97 15.51
C SER A 55 -13.61 -10.60 14.74
N PRO A 56 -14.66 -9.83 14.44
CA PRO A 56 -15.74 -10.30 13.58
C PRO A 56 -15.37 -10.28 12.09
N VAL A 57 -14.24 -9.69 11.71
CA VAL A 57 -13.85 -9.51 10.31
C VAL A 57 -13.09 -10.74 9.81
N ASP A 58 -13.63 -11.40 8.79
CA ASP A 58 -12.95 -12.45 8.04
C ASP A 58 -12.32 -11.88 6.77
N PHE A 59 -11.02 -11.66 6.81
CA PHE A 59 -10.26 -11.09 5.69
C PHE A 59 -10.11 -12.05 4.51
N CYS A 60 -10.49 -13.34 4.65
CA CYS A 60 -10.46 -14.34 3.58
C CYS A 60 -11.83 -14.64 2.98
N ASP A 61 -12.89 -13.96 3.43
CA ASP A 61 -14.21 -14.18 2.86
C ASP A 61 -14.29 -13.74 1.38
N ALA A 62 -15.35 -14.16 0.69
CA ALA A 62 -15.47 -13.95 -0.74
C ALA A 62 -15.48 -12.46 -1.14
N LYS A 63 -16.00 -11.57 -0.27
CA LYS A 63 -16.07 -10.14 -0.58
C LYS A 63 -14.68 -9.48 -0.50
N HIS A 64 -13.88 -9.87 0.48
CA HIS A 64 -12.50 -9.38 0.65
C HIS A 64 -11.58 -9.93 -0.45
N VAL A 65 -11.60 -11.25 -0.68
CA VAL A 65 -10.78 -11.88 -1.72
C VAL A 65 -11.07 -11.26 -3.10
N LYS A 66 -12.35 -11.01 -3.41
CA LYS A 66 -12.72 -10.31 -4.64
C LYS A 66 -12.13 -8.89 -4.69
N ALA A 67 -12.20 -8.12 -3.61
CA ALA A 67 -11.63 -6.78 -3.56
C ALA A 67 -10.11 -6.79 -3.78
N TYR A 68 -9.40 -7.76 -3.21
CA TYR A 68 -7.95 -7.91 -3.42
C TYR A 68 -7.61 -8.24 -4.86
N GLN A 69 -8.33 -9.19 -5.47
CA GLN A 69 -8.15 -9.58 -6.87
C GLN A 69 -8.44 -8.40 -7.82
N ASP A 70 -9.52 -7.67 -7.56
CA ASP A 70 -9.87 -6.49 -8.36
C ASP A 70 -8.81 -5.39 -8.20
N SER A 71 -8.28 -5.16 -6.99
CA SER A 71 -7.22 -4.18 -6.76
C SER A 71 -5.90 -4.58 -7.43
N LEU A 72 -5.46 -5.83 -7.26
CA LEU A 72 -4.26 -6.35 -7.93
C LEU A 72 -4.36 -6.28 -9.46
N LYS A 73 -5.55 -6.42 -10.03
CA LYS A 73 -5.74 -6.31 -11.48
C LYS A 73 -5.70 -4.87 -12.00
N ASN A 74 -6.22 -3.92 -11.24
CA ASN A 74 -6.54 -2.58 -11.75
C ASN A 74 -5.65 -1.47 -11.20
N ASP A 75 -5.09 -1.65 -10.01
CA ASP A 75 -4.38 -0.59 -9.29
C ASP A 75 -2.85 -0.76 -9.41
N SER A 76 -2.14 0.37 -9.40
CA SER A 76 -0.68 0.39 -9.24
C SER A 76 -0.31 0.50 -7.76
N PRO A 77 0.90 0.07 -7.35
CA PRO A 77 1.39 0.30 -6.00
C PRO A 77 1.22 1.77 -5.58
N ASN A 78 0.70 1.98 -4.37
CA ASN A 78 0.44 3.31 -3.81
C ASN A 78 0.95 3.46 -2.37
N PHE A 79 1.59 2.42 -1.82
CA PHE A 79 2.06 2.34 -0.45
C PHE A 79 3.39 1.60 -0.36
N ASN A 80 4.34 2.13 0.42
CA ASN A 80 5.58 1.44 0.78
C ASN A 80 6.32 0.77 -0.40
N GLY A 81 6.45 1.47 -1.52
CA GLY A 81 7.12 1.03 -2.73
C GLY A 81 6.26 0.13 -3.62
N HIS A 82 6.06 -1.12 -3.22
CA HIS A 82 5.39 -2.13 -4.05
C HIS A 82 4.12 -2.70 -3.41
N TYR A 83 3.57 -2.02 -2.40
CA TYR A 83 2.30 -2.41 -1.81
C TYR A 83 1.18 -1.54 -2.34
N ILE A 84 -0.03 -2.09 -2.33
CA ILE A 84 -1.27 -1.33 -2.41
C ILE A 84 -1.85 -1.28 -1.01
N LEU A 85 -2.08 -0.08 -0.47
CA LEU A 85 -2.96 0.07 0.69
C LEU A 85 -4.40 0.14 0.18
N LEU A 86 -5.18 -0.89 0.47
CA LEU A 86 -6.58 -1.01 0.08
C LEU A 86 -7.47 -0.81 1.30
N THR A 87 -8.46 0.08 1.16
CA THR A 87 -9.58 0.22 2.11
C THR A 87 -10.82 -0.48 1.58
N TYR A 88 -11.58 -1.12 2.45
CA TYR A 88 -12.83 -1.81 2.08
C TYR A 88 -13.98 -1.43 3.02
N PRO A 89 -15.19 -1.12 2.52
CA PRO A 89 -16.32 -0.71 3.36
C PRO A 89 -16.95 -1.89 4.10
N GLU A 90 -16.40 -2.21 5.28
CA GLU A 90 -16.75 -3.38 6.08
C GLU A 90 -18.14 -3.30 6.69
N PHE A 91 -18.49 -2.16 7.31
CA PHE A 91 -19.82 -1.94 7.88
C PHE A 91 -20.40 -0.61 7.36
N LYS A 92 -21.01 -0.67 6.17
CA LYS A 92 -21.50 0.48 5.41
C LYS A 92 -22.46 1.38 6.18
N ASP A 93 -23.40 0.79 6.92
CA ASP A 93 -24.40 1.53 7.71
C ASP A 93 -23.76 2.33 8.87
N TYR A 94 -22.51 2.03 9.21
CA TYR A 94 -21.74 2.69 10.26
C TYR A 94 -20.58 3.55 9.72
N HIS A 95 -20.46 3.68 8.38
CA HIS A 95 -19.34 4.34 7.71
C HIS A 95 -17.97 3.75 8.09
N GLN A 96 -17.93 2.44 8.32
CA GLN A 96 -16.73 1.76 8.80
C GLN A 96 -16.02 1.01 7.68
N GLN A 97 -14.70 1.16 7.64
CA GLN A 97 -13.81 0.57 6.65
C GLN A 97 -12.71 -0.27 7.29
N THR A 98 -12.33 -1.37 6.67
CA THR A 98 -11.08 -2.07 6.97
C THR A 98 -9.96 -1.53 6.08
N ALA A 99 -8.71 -1.76 6.46
CA ALA A 99 -7.54 -1.45 5.64
C ALA A 99 -6.56 -2.63 5.64
N VAL A 100 -5.98 -2.90 4.48
CA VAL A 100 -4.95 -3.93 4.29
C VAL A 100 -3.82 -3.41 3.41
N ALA A 101 -2.59 -3.89 3.61
CA ALA A 101 -1.53 -3.77 2.61
C ALA A 101 -1.48 -5.04 1.75
N ILE A 102 -1.42 -4.88 0.44
CA ILE A 102 -1.33 -5.98 -0.53
C ILE A 102 0.03 -5.88 -1.20
N ASP A 103 0.87 -6.90 -1.06
CA ASP A 103 2.15 -6.99 -1.75
C ASP A 103 1.91 -7.32 -3.22
N THR A 104 2.25 -6.39 -4.13
CA THR A 104 2.02 -6.61 -5.57
C THR A 104 3.01 -7.59 -6.20
N GLN A 105 4.09 -7.95 -5.52
CA GLN A 105 5.09 -8.89 -6.00
C GLN A 105 4.74 -10.33 -5.63
N THR A 106 4.04 -10.54 -4.50
CA THR A 106 3.70 -11.88 -4.00
C THR A 106 2.20 -12.17 -3.92
N GLY A 107 1.36 -11.14 -3.99
CA GLY A 107 -0.09 -11.24 -3.83
C GLY A 107 -0.54 -11.56 -2.39
N VAL A 108 0.35 -11.44 -1.40
CA VAL A 108 0.03 -11.63 0.02
C VAL A 108 -0.58 -10.35 0.60
N VAL A 109 -1.63 -10.53 1.40
CA VAL A 109 -2.40 -9.46 2.04
C VAL A 109 -2.11 -9.42 3.54
N TYR A 110 -1.86 -8.23 4.07
CA TYR A 110 -1.53 -7.97 5.47
C TYR A 110 -2.56 -7.00 6.07
N PRO A 111 -3.47 -7.48 6.93
CA PRO A 111 -4.47 -6.60 7.54
C PRO A 111 -3.88 -5.65 8.58
N LEU A 112 -4.44 -4.44 8.65
CA LEU A 112 -4.20 -3.52 9.76
C LEU A 112 -4.82 -4.10 11.06
N PRO A 113 -4.16 -4.03 12.23
CA PRO A 113 -4.61 -4.68 13.46
C PRO A 113 -5.76 -3.94 14.16
N ILE A 114 -6.85 -3.72 13.42
CA ILE A 114 -8.11 -3.12 13.87
C ILE A 114 -9.27 -3.87 13.21
N ASP A 115 -10.48 -3.76 13.76
CA ASP A 115 -11.68 -4.29 13.11
C ASP A 115 -12.12 -3.38 11.97
N ALA A 116 -12.16 -2.07 12.22
CA ALA A 116 -12.49 -1.06 11.23
C ALA A 116 -12.08 0.33 11.70
N PHE A 117 -12.13 1.31 10.81
CA PHE A 117 -12.06 2.73 11.11
C PHE A 117 -13.20 3.50 10.47
N SER A 118 -13.49 4.69 10.99
CA SER A 118 -14.51 5.60 10.49
C SER A 118 -14.13 7.04 10.84
N GLY A 119 -15.02 7.99 10.53
CA GLY A 119 -14.92 9.36 11.00
C GLY A 119 -15.07 9.48 12.51
N TYR A 120 -14.85 10.70 13.01
CA TYR A 120 -15.11 10.97 14.42
C TYR A 120 -16.60 10.76 14.76
N MET A 121 -16.86 9.95 15.78
CA MET A 121 -18.16 9.69 16.37
C MET A 121 -18.62 10.85 17.27
N HIS A 122 -17.73 11.56 17.96
CA HIS A 122 -18.09 12.70 18.83
C HIS A 122 -19.26 12.41 19.78
N GLY A 123 -19.20 11.27 20.48
CA GLY A 123 -20.25 10.84 21.42
C GLY A 123 -21.53 10.29 20.79
N ARG A 124 -21.59 10.14 19.46
CA ARG A 124 -22.70 9.49 18.76
C ARG A 124 -22.50 7.99 18.71
N ARG A 125 -23.58 7.27 18.37
CA ARG A 125 -23.53 5.81 18.15
C ARG A 125 -22.75 5.42 16.90
N THR A 126 -22.67 6.32 15.91
CA THR A 126 -22.06 6.06 14.59
C THR A 126 -21.35 7.33 14.10
N ALA A 127 -20.33 7.16 13.25
CA ALA A 127 -19.72 8.28 12.54
C ALA A 127 -20.68 8.86 11.49
N LYS A 128 -20.36 10.06 10.98
CA LYS A 128 -21.07 10.69 9.84
C LYS A 128 -20.42 10.42 8.48
N ASP A 129 -19.18 9.93 8.51
CA ASP A 129 -18.30 9.75 7.37
C ASP A 129 -17.28 8.65 7.68
N GLU A 130 -16.47 8.32 6.68
CA GLU A 130 -15.52 7.21 6.72
C GLU A 130 -14.18 7.58 7.39
N GLY A 131 -14.03 8.84 7.79
CA GLY A 131 -12.79 9.37 8.35
C GLY A 131 -11.73 9.61 7.29
N LYS A 132 -10.48 9.76 7.74
CA LYS A 132 -9.35 10.02 6.85
C LYS A 132 -8.24 9.04 7.11
N ILE A 133 -7.81 8.34 6.07
CA ILE A 133 -6.59 7.54 6.06
C ILE A 133 -5.53 8.22 5.19
N THR A 134 -4.29 8.27 5.66
CA THR A 134 -3.16 8.87 4.93
C THR A 134 -2.00 7.89 4.86
N TYR A 135 -1.46 7.74 3.66
CA TYR A 135 -0.35 6.86 3.31
C TYR A 135 0.30 7.40 2.03
N SER A 136 1.48 6.90 1.68
CA SER A 136 2.12 7.25 0.42
C SER A 136 3.01 6.13 -0.09
N LEU A 137 3.39 6.23 -1.36
CA LEU A 137 4.27 5.28 -2.02
C LEU A 137 5.66 5.26 -1.38
N GLU A 138 6.13 6.39 -0.87
CA GLU A 138 7.49 6.58 -0.34
C GLU A 138 7.59 6.33 1.17
N SER A 139 6.50 5.92 1.83
CA SER A 139 6.43 5.74 3.27
C SER A 139 5.84 4.37 3.61
N ASN A 140 6.38 3.72 4.64
CA ASN A 140 5.80 2.53 5.24
C ASN A 140 4.75 2.86 6.32
N LYS A 141 4.40 4.14 6.48
CA LYS A 141 3.49 4.61 7.52
C LYS A 141 2.09 4.84 6.98
N VAL A 142 1.09 4.36 7.71
CA VAL A 142 -0.33 4.65 7.52
C VAL A 142 -0.87 5.33 8.76
N CYS A 143 -1.62 6.42 8.60
CA CYS A 143 -2.28 7.10 9.72
C CYS A 143 -3.77 7.26 9.46
N ILE A 144 -4.57 7.03 10.50
CA ILE A 144 -6.02 7.20 10.50
C ILE A 144 -6.35 8.37 11.43
N SER A 145 -7.14 9.32 10.94
CA SER A 145 -7.71 10.42 11.70
C SER A 145 -9.23 10.23 11.74
N GLY A 146 -9.76 9.94 12.93
CA GLY A 146 -11.16 9.55 13.12
C GLY A 146 -11.33 8.63 14.32
N ALA A 147 -12.21 7.64 14.17
CA ALA A 147 -12.44 6.59 15.16
C ALA A 147 -11.96 5.22 14.64
N ILE A 148 -11.30 4.43 15.47
CA ILE A 148 -11.01 3.01 15.22
C ILE A 148 -11.89 2.13 16.10
N LEU A 149 -12.33 1.00 15.55
CA LEU A 149 -12.95 -0.10 16.29
C LEU A 149 -11.90 -1.19 16.48
N VAL A 150 -11.65 -1.54 17.73
CA VAL A 150 -10.76 -2.64 18.11
C VAL A 150 -11.42 -3.39 19.24
N TYR A 151 -11.62 -4.70 19.07
CA TYR A 151 -12.12 -5.59 20.12
C TYR A 151 -13.30 -4.98 20.91
N ARG A 152 -14.40 -4.69 20.19
CA ARG A 152 -15.66 -4.15 20.76
C ARG A 152 -15.55 -2.74 21.39
N ALA A 153 -14.40 -2.09 21.32
CA ALA A 153 -14.18 -0.74 21.82
C ALA A 153 -13.88 0.24 20.69
N PHE A 154 -14.40 1.47 20.83
CA PHE A 154 -14.07 2.58 19.94
C PHE A 154 -13.06 3.51 20.61
N GLU A 155 -12.06 3.92 19.85
CA GLU A 155 -11.12 4.97 20.23
C GLU A 155 -11.16 6.08 19.17
N GLU A 156 -11.13 7.34 19.60
CA GLU A 156 -11.06 8.51 18.70
C GLU A 156 -9.70 9.20 18.80
N GLY A 157 -9.10 9.56 17.67
CA GLY A 157 -7.78 10.17 17.68
C GLY A 157 -7.09 10.22 16.33
N ASN A 158 -5.76 10.23 16.39
CA ASN A 158 -4.87 10.07 15.25
C ASN A 158 -3.99 8.84 15.51
N PHE A 159 -4.23 7.77 14.76
CA PHE A 159 -3.63 6.47 14.98
C PHE A 159 -2.68 6.17 13.84
N CYS A 160 -1.40 6.01 14.13
CA CYS A 160 -0.40 5.76 13.11
C CYS A 160 0.26 4.39 13.30
N PHE A 161 0.37 3.67 12.20
CA PHE A 161 1.01 2.37 12.12
C PHE A 161 2.13 2.40 11.09
N GLU A 162 3.17 1.61 11.31
CA GLU A 162 4.29 1.41 10.39
C GLU A 162 4.31 -0.04 9.96
N PHE A 163 4.39 -0.29 8.65
CA PHE A 163 4.50 -1.63 8.09
C PHE A 163 5.97 -2.06 8.10
N VAL A 164 6.30 -3.09 8.87
CA VAL A 164 7.67 -3.57 9.08
C VAL A 164 7.69 -5.09 8.92
N GLY A 165 8.40 -5.55 7.89
CA GLY A 165 8.42 -6.96 7.53
C GLY A 165 7.06 -7.42 7.02
N ASP A 166 6.34 -8.18 7.85
CA ASP A 166 5.05 -8.79 7.54
C ASP A 166 3.92 -8.31 8.46
N LYS A 167 4.11 -7.19 9.17
CA LYS A 167 3.15 -6.70 10.15
C LYS A 167 3.15 -5.18 10.28
N PHE A 168 2.01 -4.65 10.71
CA PHE A 168 1.91 -3.29 11.20
C PHE A 168 2.30 -3.21 12.67
N VAL A 169 3.11 -2.22 13.03
CA VAL A 169 3.51 -1.85 14.40
C VAL A 169 3.19 -0.37 14.65
N GLY A 170 3.46 0.18 15.83
CA GLY A 170 3.24 1.60 16.13
C GLY A 170 2.15 1.79 17.17
N HIS A 171 1.04 2.44 16.81
CA HIS A 171 -0.13 2.54 17.69
C HIS A 171 -0.57 1.12 18.11
N HIS A 172 -0.57 0.89 19.42
CA HIS A 172 -0.78 -0.45 19.97
C HIS A 172 -2.27 -0.70 20.16
N THR A 173 -2.76 -1.81 19.61
CA THR A 173 -4.16 -2.23 19.70
C THR A 173 -4.30 -3.53 20.48
N GLU A 174 -5.52 -3.88 20.88
CA GLU A 174 -5.79 -5.11 21.64
C GLU A 174 -5.32 -6.38 20.91
N TYR A 175 -5.30 -6.37 19.58
CA TYR A 175 -4.84 -7.51 18.77
C TYR A 175 -3.33 -7.68 18.74
N MET A 176 -2.56 -6.73 19.29
CA MET A 176 -1.09 -6.77 19.25
C MET A 176 -0.49 -7.35 20.54
N TYR A 177 -1.32 -7.65 21.54
CA TYR A 177 -0.89 -8.38 22.72
C TYR A 177 -0.62 -9.87 22.37
N PRO A 178 0.38 -10.50 23.03
CA PRO A 178 0.75 -11.88 22.80
C PRO A 178 -0.28 -12.90 23.30
#